data_AF-A0A0R0L4Y9-F1
#
_entry.id   AF-A0A0R0L4Y9-F1
#
_cell.length_a   1.000
_cell.length_b   1.000
_cell.length_c   1.000
_cell.angle_alpha   90.00
_cell.angle_beta   90.00
_cell.angle_gamma   90.00
#
_symmetry.space_group_name_H-M   'P 1'
#
loop_
_entity.id
_entity.type
_entity.pdbx_description
1 polymer ?
#
loop_
_entity_poly.entity_id
_entity_poly.type
_entity_poly.pdbx_seq_one_letter_code
_entity_poly.pdbx_strand_id
1 'polypeptide(L)'
;MACVADKIKLIDGSREALKLFVRITYLWFIGIPGKTEQAEMVVVDSDGYEIHVVCKQDQLKSRKANLKENLTYVIHNFKVIKNDGKFRVCDHEYKLCFTGVTVVRQCDMEQLHFRKFRFVDFFSVIAGHFKIGLLVDEKPIVILLTHARIKEAQGSYPASISNSFKASKLMINDLVLEIQEFRERYFGNVSGSSQLSSKDAFLSKTEVKNISQINANSEVIKSNVSFFKQEFVCVTVSKITTIVMDNYSWCYLAWGQCYKKADMQTVPFTCLCGKENDQPVLRYRVEVMVNHKGEQTKFLIWDRESAQLIGQSADEVNRLKIEDRDVDLNASPQALDKLLGCFLAFKVKVQPRFGNFVVLKYSDESDLINVVLDMILDSEQSVSVTGDHDPLLRIPLTPTKRVSSDELDNE
;
A
#
# COMPACT_ATOMS: atom_id res chain seq x y z
N MET A 1 6.08 32.56 -42.65
CA MET A 1 6.37 31.11 -42.71
C MET A 1 6.06 30.51 -41.35
N ALA A 2 5.03 29.66 -41.24
CA ALA A 2 4.77 28.93 -40.01
C ALA A 2 5.90 27.91 -39.81
N CYS A 3 6.72 28.08 -38.77
CA CYS A 3 7.76 27.11 -38.44
C CYS A 3 7.07 25.78 -38.07
N VAL A 4 7.26 24.77 -38.91
CA VAL A 4 6.71 23.43 -38.71
C VAL A 4 7.25 22.89 -37.38
N ALA A 5 6.35 22.38 -36.54
CA ALA A 5 6.71 21.76 -35.28
C ALA A 5 7.60 20.54 -35.52
N ASP A 6 8.67 20.42 -34.75
CA ASP A 6 9.46 19.21 -34.70
C ASP A 6 8.67 18.07 -34.05
N LYS A 7 9.01 16.84 -34.43
CA LYS A 7 8.40 15.61 -33.90
C LYS A 7 9.36 14.93 -32.94
N ILE A 8 8.84 14.40 -31.84
CA ILE A 8 9.65 13.73 -30.81
C ILE A 8 10.42 12.56 -31.41
N LYS A 9 9.77 11.79 -32.29
CA LYS A 9 10.39 10.65 -33.00
C LYS A 9 11.70 10.99 -33.72
N LEU A 10 11.87 12.24 -34.18
CA LEU A 10 13.01 12.68 -34.99
C LEU A 10 14.13 13.31 -34.14
N ILE A 11 14.04 13.24 -32.81
CA ILE A 11 15.05 13.80 -31.91
C ILE A 11 16.17 12.78 -31.74
N ASP A 12 17.33 13.08 -32.32
CA ASP A 12 18.52 12.20 -32.34
C ASP A 12 19.77 12.85 -31.70
N GLY A 13 19.61 14.02 -31.09
CA GLY A 13 20.71 14.77 -30.49
C GLY A 13 21.61 15.54 -31.45
N SER A 14 21.41 15.43 -32.78
CA SER A 14 22.22 16.14 -33.79
C SER A 14 21.74 17.57 -34.06
N ARG A 15 20.44 17.82 -33.82
CA ARG A 15 19.76 19.08 -34.17
C ARG A 15 19.70 20.03 -32.98
N GLU A 16 20.07 21.28 -33.24
CA GLU A 16 19.86 22.39 -32.33
C GLU A 16 18.56 23.16 -32.69
N ALA A 17 18.08 24.01 -31.77
CA ALA A 17 16.92 24.90 -31.97
C ALA A 17 15.57 24.22 -32.31
N LEU A 18 15.34 23.01 -31.79
CA LEU A 18 14.08 22.29 -31.94
C LEU A 18 12.90 23.02 -31.26
N LYS A 19 11.70 22.92 -31.87
CA LYS A 19 10.45 23.46 -31.34
C LYS A 19 9.34 22.40 -31.33
N LEU A 20 8.89 22.04 -30.13
CA LEU A 20 7.89 20.99 -29.93
C LEU A 20 6.56 21.57 -29.45
N PHE A 21 5.46 20.99 -29.92
CA PHE A 21 4.11 21.18 -29.39
C PHE A 21 3.73 19.90 -28.67
N VAL A 22 3.53 19.99 -27.36
CA VAL A 22 3.40 18.80 -26.51
C VAL A 22 2.37 18.98 -25.42
N ARG A 23 1.79 17.88 -24.96
CA ARG A 23 1.03 17.83 -23.70
C ARG A 23 1.90 17.25 -22.61
N ILE A 24 1.88 17.83 -21.41
CA ILE A 24 2.47 17.20 -20.23
C ILE A 24 1.53 16.10 -19.76
N THR A 25 1.89 14.83 -19.98
CA THR A 25 1.07 13.68 -19.53
C THR A 25 1.40 13.26 -18.11
N TYR A 26 2.62 13.57 -17.65
CA TYR A 26 3.08 13.23 -16.33
C TYR A 26 4.06 14.26 -15.79
N LEU A 27 3.91 14.67 -14.52
CA LEU A 27 4.74 15.67 -13.84
C LEU A 27 4.95 15.25 -12.38
N TRP A 28 6.21 15.25 -11.95
CA TRP A 28 6.61 14.99 -10.57
C TRP A 28 7.81 15.84 -10.17
N PHE A 29 8.05 15.96 -8.86
CA PHE A 29 9.13 16.79 -8.31
C PHE A 29 10.07 15.92 -7.48
N ILE A 30 11.37 16.01 -7.72
CA ILE A 30 12.41 15.25 -7.00
C ILE A 30 13.29 16.21 -6.22
N GLY A 31 13.76 15.80 -5.04
CA GLY A 31 14.60 16.62 -4.17
C GLY A 31 13.83 17.33 -3.05
N ILE A 32 14.55 18.21 -2.34
CA ILE A 32 14.03 18.99 -1.21
C ILE A 32 13.45 20.31 -1.75
N PRO A 33 12.16 20.60 -1.50
CA PRO A 33 11.54 21.87 -1.90
C PRO A 33 12.40 23.08 -1.50
N GLY A 34 12.67 23.97 -2.45
CA GLY A 34 13.48 25.17 -2.26
C GLY A 34 15.00 24.98 -2.24
N LYS A 35 15.53 23.76 -2.04
CA LYS A 35 16.98 23.50 -1.90
C LYS A 35 17.61 22.71 -3.03
N THR A 36 16.97 21.64 -3.50
CA THR A 36 17.50 20.76 -4.57
C THR A 36 16.38 20.25 -5.49
N GLU A 37 15.21 20.90 -5.42
CA GLU A 37 14.03 20.44 -6.13
C GLU A 37 14.18 20.62 -7.64
N GLN A 38 13.95 19.56 -8.40
CA GLN A 38 13.79 19.58 -9.84
C GLN A 38 12.41 19.04 -10.22
N ALA A 39 11.86 19.52 -11.33
CA ALA A 39 10.67 18.94 -11.93
C ALA A 39 11.10 17.99 -13.04
N GLU A 40 10.51 16.80 -13.05
CA GLU A 40 10.62 15.86 -14.15
C GLU A 40 9.23 15.62 -14.72
N MET A 41 9.16 15.46 -16.04
CA MET A 41 7.88 15.32 -16.72
C MET A 41 8.00 14.44 -17.96
N VAL A 42 6.90 13.79 -18.32
CA VAL A 42 6.72 13.12 -19.63
C VAL A 42 5.86 14.02 -20.48
N VAL A 43 6.31 14.26 -21.70
CA VAL A 43 5.58 15.03 -22.69
C VAL A 43 5.30 14.19 -23.93
N VAL A 44 4.13 14.40 -24.55
CA VAL A 44 3.69 13.67 -25.74
C VAL A 44 3.39 14.65 -26.88
N ASP A 45 3.80 14.31 -28.10
CA ASP A 45 3.48 15.08 -29.32
C ASP A 45 2.18 14.61 -30.00
N SER A 46 1.89 15.18 -31.17
CA SER A 46 0.68 14.83 -31.95
C SER A 46 0.73 13.46 -32.60
N ASP A 47 1.89 12.80 -32.64
CA ASP A 47 2.02 11.44 -33.19
C ASP A 47 2.01 10.39 -32.06
N GLY A 48 1.88 10.81 -30.80
CA GLY A 48 1.83 9.94 -29.63
C GLY A 48 3.21 9.48 -29.13
N TYR A 49 4.30 10.09 -29.60
CA TYR A 49 5.65 9.77 -29.12
C TYR A 49 5.92 10.54 -27.83
N GLU A 50 6.51 9.85 -26.86
CA GLU A 50 6.78 10.39 -25.53
C GLU A 50 8.28 10.64 -25.34
N ILE A 51 8.61 11.72 -24.63
CA ILE A 51 9.97 12.01 -24.21
C ILE A 51 10.00 12.53 -22.78
N HIS A 52 11.04 12.13 -22.05
CA HIS A 52 11.31 12.62 -20.70
C HIS A 52 11.92 14.01 -20.76
N VAL A 53 11.45 14.93 -19.91
CA VAL A 53 11.93 16.30 -19.80
C VAL A 53 12.29 16.61 -18.34
N VAL A 54 13.45 17.23 -18.13
CA VAL A 54 13.98 17.60 -16.82
C VAL A 54 14.11 19.13 -16.72
N CYS A 55 13.54 19.70 -15.67
CA CYS A 55 13.66 21.11 -15.29
C CYS A 55 14.39 21.20 -13.94
N LYS A 56 15.66 21.57 -14.00
CA LYS A 56 16.53 21.70 -12.83
C LYS A 56 16.11 22.87 -11.94
N GLN A 57 16.61 22.87 -10.70
CA GLN A 57 16.24 23.79 -9.64
C GLN A 57 16.34 25.28 -10.02
N ASP A 58 17.41 25.66 -10.73
CA ASP A 58 17.68 27.02 -11.19
C ASP A 58 16.56 27.55 -12.11
N GLN A 59 16.00 26.69 -12.95
CA GLN A 59 14.91 27.03 -13.87
C GLN A 59 13.51 26.80 -13.27
N LEU A 60 13.41 25.95 -12.25
CA LEU A 60 12.14 25.55 -11.66
C LEU A 60 11.45 26.71 -10.92
N LYS A 61 12.22 27.54 -10.20
CA LYS A 61 11.68 28.61 -9.33
C LYS A 61 10.67 29.51 -10.04
N SER A 62 10.96 29.93 -11.28
CA SER A 62 10.09 30.83 -12.05
C SER A 62 8.97 30.10 -12.82
N ARG A 63 9.03 28.77 -12.93
CA ARG A 63 8.14 27.99 -13.82
C ARG A 63 7.22 27.03 -13.09
N LYS A 64 7.48 26.71 -11.82
CA LYS A 64 6.77 25.66 -11.08
C LYS A 64 5.24 25.81 -11.14
N ALA A 65 4.73 27.03 -11.00
CA ALA A 65 3.29 27.31 -11.04
C ALA A 65 2.65 27.13 -12.43
N ASN A 66 3.44 27.23 -13.50
CA ASN A 66 2.97 27.19 -14.89
C ASN A 66 2.98 25.79 -15.48
N LEU A 67 3.77 24.87 -14.93
CA LEU A 67 3.86 23.48 -15.39
C LEU A 67 2.75 22.66 -14.74
N LYS A 68 1.79 22.19 -15.54
CA LYS A 68 0.65 21.39 -15.07
C LYS A 68 0.42 20.21 -16.01
N GLU A 69 0.03 19.08 -15.43
CA GLU A 69 -0.40 17.92 -16.21
C GLU A 69 -1.64 18.24 -17.04
N ASN A 70 -1.79 17.52 -18.15
CA ASN A 70 -2.86 17.61 -19.13
C ASN A 70 -2.98 18.94 -19.90
N LEU A 71 -2.15 19.94 -19.59
CA LEU A 71 -2.04 21.15 -20.38
C LEU A 71 -1.05 21.00 -21.54
N THR A 72 -1.29 21.78 -22.59
CA THR A 72 -0.51 21.79 -23.83
C THR A 72 0.44 22.98 -23.84
N TYR A 73 1.65 22.75 -24.35
CA TYR A 73 2.75 23.70 -24.35
C TYR A 73 3.51 23.69 -25.65
N VAL A 74 4.03 24.86 -26.01
CA VAL A 74 5.12 25.03 -26.96
C VAL A 74 6.42 25.11 -26.17
N ILE A 75 7.36 24.22 -26.48
CA ILE A 75 8.67 24.15 -25.83
C ILE A 75 9.76 24.28 -26.90
N HIS A 76 10.72 25.19 -26.69
CA HIS A 76 11.89 25.33 -27.56
C HIS A 76 13.12 25.83 -26.79
N ASN A 77 14.29 25.81 -27.43
CA ASN A 77 15.59 26.18 -26.83
C ASN A 77 15.96 25.30 -25.61
N PHE A 78 15.59 24.01 -25.66
CA PHE A 78 15.99 23.00 -24.68
C PHE A 78 17.27 22.29 -25.13
N LYS A 79 17.95 21.65 -24.18
CA LYS A 79 19.09 20.79 -24.46
C LYS A 79 18.63 19.35 -24.65
N VAL A 80 19.06 18.71 -25.72
CA VAL A 80 18.88 17.25 -25.91
C VAL A 80 20.08 16.54 -25.27
N ILE A 81 19.83 15.53 -24.44
CA ILE A 81 20.86 14.73 -23.78
C ILE A 81 20.50 13.25 -23.85
N LYS A 82 21.51 12.38 -23.84
CA LYS A 82 21.28 10.93 -23.84
C LYS A 82 20.49 10.51 -22.60
N ASN A 83 19.58 9.56 -22.77
CA ASN A 83 18.77 8.97 -21.71
C ASN A 83 19.40 7.67 -21.24
N ASP A 84 20.63 7.77 -20.72
CA ASP A 84 21.50 6.69 -20.27
C ASP A 84 21.43 6.44 -18.75
N GLY A 85 20.44 7.02 -18.08
CA GLY A 85 20.23 6.79 -16.66
C GLY A 85 19.80 5.35 -16.36
N LYS A 86 20.19 4.83 -15.19
CA LYS A 86 19.70 3.54 -14.66
C LYS A 86 18.17 3.47 -14.58
N PHE A 87 17.51 4.62 -14.51
CA PHE A 87 16.06 4.76 -14.52
C PHE A 87 15.62 5.59 -15.73
N ARG A 88 14.86 4.97 -16.63
CA ARG A 88 14.30 5.60 -17.83
C ARG A 88 12.78 5.59 -17.69
N VAL A 89 12.18 6.77 -17.72
CA VAL A 89 10.72 6.92 -17.66
C VAL A 89 10.08 6.64 -19.01
N CYS A 90 10.79 6.99 -20.09
CA CYS A 90 10.40 6.73 -21.47
C CYS A 90 11.49 5.91 -22.16
N ASP A 91 11.09 5.09 -23.14
CA ASP A 91 11.99 4.28 -23.96
C ASP A 91 12.80 5.10 -24.97
N HIS A 92 12.48 6.40 -25.12
CA HIS A 92 13.20 7.31 -26.01
C HIS A 92 14.70 7.39 -25.65
N GLU A 93 15.57 7.28 -26.65
CA GLU A 93 17.04 7.25 -26.47
C GLU A 93 17.59 8.55 -25.87
N TYR A 94 16.86 9.65 -26.08
CA TYR A 94 17.18 10.97 -25.56
C TYR A 94 16.13 11.47 -24.57
N LYS A 95 16.53 12.43 -23.73
CA LYS A 95 15.67 13.23 -22.86
C LYS A 95 15.99 14.71 -23.07
N LEU A 96 15.05 15.57 -22.70
CA LEU A 96 15.21 17.02 -22.81
C LEU A 96 15.57 17.60 -21.45
N CYS A 97 16.43 18.61 -21.44
CA CYS A 97 16.78 19.37 -20.24
C CYS A 97 16.51 20.85 -20.51
N PHE A 98 15.79 21.51 -19.60
CA PHE A 98 15.65 22.96 -19.66
C PHE A 98 17.00 23.64 -19.41
N THR A 99 17.19 24.74 -20.11
CA THR A 99 18.33 25.66 -20.01
C THR A 99 17.81 27.04 -19.62
N GLY A 100 18.70 27.97 -19.30
CA GLY A 100 18.33 29.37 -18.99
C GLY A 100 17.55 30.08 -20.11
N VAL A 101 17.66 29.61 -21.35
CA VAL A 101 17.00 30.19 -22.53
C VAL A 101 15.81 29.38 -23.02
N THR A 102 15.47 28.26 -22.37
CA THR A 102 14.32 27.44 -22.76
C THR A 102 13.04 28.23 -22.64
N VAL A 103 12.20 28.22 -23.67
CA VAL A 103 10.89 28.87 -23.64
C VAL A 103 9.84 27.79 -23.48
N VAL A 104 8.93 28.00 -22.53
CA VAL A 104 7.76 27.14 -22.29
C VAL A 104 6.55 28.07 -22.25
N ARG A 105 5.66 27.94 -23.22
CA ARG A 105 4.42 28.73 -23.29
C ARG A 105 3.26 27.77 -23.37
N GLN A 106 2.27 27.93 -22.51
CA GLN A 106 1.01 27.22 -22.67
C GLN A 106 0.39 27.61 -24.03
N CYS A 107 -0.21 26.64 -24.70
CA CYS A 107 -0.94 26.84 -25.95
C CYS A 107 -2.22 26.03 -25.91
N ASP A 108 -3.19 26.39 -26.75
CA ASP A 108 -4.44 25.65 -26.89
C ASP A 108 -4.36 24.80 -28.16
N MET A 109 -3.98 23.52 -27.98
CA MET A 109 -3.87 22.55 -29.07
C MET A 109 -4.71 21.33 -28.73
N GLU A 110 -5.96 21.32 -29.21
CA GLU A 110 -6.90 20.22 -28.95
C GLU A 110 -6.45 18.89 -29.57
N GLN A 111 -5.64 18.95 -30.64
CA GLN A 111 -5.21 17.78 -31.42
C GLN A 111 -4.16 16.91 -30.72
N LEU A 112 -3.57 17.36 -29.60
CA LEU A 112 -2.57 16.56 -28.91
C LEU A 112 -3.25 15.41 -28.16
N HIS A 113 -2.64 14.22 -28.23
CA HIS A 113 -3.20 13.03 -27.60
C HIS A 113 -3.28 13.19 -26.07
N PHE A 114 -4.38 12.74 -25.48
CA PHE A 114 -4.44 12.53 -24.04
C PHE A 114 -3.59 11.31 -23.68
N ARG A 115 -3.21 11.24 -22.40
CA ARG A 115 -2.46 10.11 -21.85
C ARG A 115 -3.14 8.80 -22.24
N LYS A 116 -2.37 7.88 -22.82
CA LYS A 116 -2.81 6.50 -23.06
C LYS A 116 -2.00 5.58 -22.16
N PHE A 117 -2.65 4.90 -21.22
CA PHE A 117 -1.94 3.95 -20.37
C PHE A 117 -1.52 2.73 -21.17
N ARG A 118 -0.26 2.35 -21.03
CA ARG A 118 0.26 1.04 -21.48
C ARG A 118 0.23 0.12 -20.27
N PHE A 119 -0.84 -0.65 -20.13
CA PHE A 119 -0.96 -1.62 -19.06
C PHE A 119 -0.06 -2.83 -19.32
N VAL A 120 0.66 -3.24 -18.30
CA VAL A 120 1.35 -4.54 -18.28
C VAL A 120 0.36 -5.54 -17.68
N ASP A 121 0.24 -6.71 -18.31
CA ASP A 121 -0.65 -7.75 -17.80
C ASP A 121 -0.21 -8.18 -16.39
N PHE A 122 -1.14 -8.26 -15.45
CA PHE A 122 -0.80 -8.51 -14.05
C PHE A 122 -0.07 -9.86 -13.86
N PHE A 123 -0.43 -10.88 -14.65
CA PHE A 123 0.22 -12.19 -14.59
C PHE A 123 1.64 -12.17 -15.16
N SER A 124 1.94 -11.23 -16.06
CA SER A 124 3.32 -11.00 -16.52
C SER A 124 4.22 -10.30 -15.49
N VAL A 125 3.65 -9.72 -14.42
CA VAL A 125 4.41 -9.03 -13.36
C VAL A 125 4.66 -9.91 -12.14
N ILE A 126 3.66 -10.69 -11.72
CA ILE A 126 3.77 -11.54 -10.53
C ILE A 126 3.49 -12.98 -10.93
N ALA A 127 4.49 -13.85 -10.77
CA ALA A 127 4.30 -15.29 -10.85
C ALA A 127 3.38 -15.72 -9.69
N GLY A 128 2.15 -16.16 -10.01
CA GLY A 128 1.21 -16.70 -9.03
C GLY A 128 -0.24 -16.70 -9.50
N HIS A 129 -1.02 -17.67 -9.03
CA HIS A 129 -2.47 -17.67 -9.20
C HIS A 129 -3.11 -16.67 -8.23
N PHE A 130 -3.35 -15.44 -8.68
CA PHE A 130 -4.19 -14.50 -7.94
C PHE A 130 -5.65 -14.76 -8.27
N LYS A 131 -6.41 -15.28 -7.30
CA LYS A 131 -7.87 -15.24 -7.35
C LYS A 131 -8.33 -13.86 -6.88
N ILE A 132 -9.16 -13.20 -7.68
CA ILE A 132 -9.82 -11.94 -7.34
C ILE A 132 -10.80 -12.25 -6.21
N GLY A 133 -10.44 -11.90 -4.98
CA GLY A 133 -11.37 -11.90 -3.87
C GLY A 133 -12.25 -10.67 -3.97
N LEU A 134 -13.46 -10.83 -4.51
CA LEU A 134 -14.52 -9.82 -4.36
C LEU A 134 -14.93 -9.81 -2.88
N LEU A 135 -14.64 -8.73 -2.18
CA LEU A 135 -15.27 -8.46 -0.89
C LEU A 135 -16.75 -8.21 -1.17
N VAL A 136 -17.58 -9.11 -0.64
CA VAL A 136 -19.05 -8.98 -0.66
C VAL A 136 -19.40 -7.69 0.11
N ASP A 137 -20.25 -6.86 -0.50
CA ASP A 137 -20.87 -5.62 0.01
C ASP A 137 -20.17 -4.26 -0.17
N GLU A 138 -19.00 -4.18 -0.81
CA GLU A 138 -18.41 -2.88 -1.21
C GLU A 138 -18.11 -2.87 -2.73
N LYS A 139 -18.45 -1.75 -3.41
CA LYS A 139 -18.14 -1.59 -4.85
C LYS A 139 -16.66 -1.93 -5.08
N PRO A 140 -16.34 -2.81 -6.04
CA PRO A 140 -14.99 -3.29 -6.24
C PRO A 140 -14.02 -2.13 -6.43
N ILE A 141 -12.94 -2.16 -5.65
CA ILE A 141 -11.91 -1.12 -5.67
C ILE A 141 -11.03 -1.36 -6.89
N VAL A 142 -11.07 -0.41 -7.83
CA VAL A 142 -10.17 -0.41 -8.98
C VAL A 142 -8.96 0.46 -8.63
N ILE A 143 -7.79 -0.18 -8.70
CA ILE A 143 -6.51 0.46 -8.46
C ILE A 143 -5.81 0.66 -9.80
N LEU A 144 -5.42 1.89 -10.10
CA LEU A 144 -4.55 2.21 -11.22
C LEU A 144 -3.21 2.70 -10.66
N LEU A 145 -2.15 1.95 -10.96
CA LEU A 145 -0.79 2.23 -10.53
C LEU A 145 0.08 2.54 -11.75
N THR A 146 0.82 3.65 -11.69
CA THR A 146 1.61 4.15 -12.82
C THR A 146 3.08 4.21 -12.47
N HIS A 147 3.96 3.97 -13.46
CA HIS A 147 5.42 3.98 -13.30
C HIS A 147 5.89 3.18 -12.09
N ALA A 148 5.28 2.02 -11.85
CA ALA A 148 5.68 1.14 -10.78
C ALA A 148 6.96 0.41 -11.17
N ARG A 149 7.83 0.15 -10.20
CA ARG A 149 9.01 -0.68 -10.40
C ARG A 149 8.67 -2.13 -10.08
N ILE A 150 8.82 -2.99 -11.07
CA ILE A 150 8.79 -4.44 -10.88
C ILE A 150 10.15 -4.85 -10.31
N LYS A 151 10.12 -5.51 -9.16
CA LYS A 151 11.27 -6.20 -8.59
C LYS A 151 11.12 -7.67 -8.93
N GLU A 152 12.10 -8.21 -9.64
CA GLU A 152 12.17 -9.63 -9.94
C GLU A 152 12.28 -10.45 -8.66
N ALA A 153 11.87 -11.71 -8.73
CA ALA A 153 12.02 -12.64 -7.61
C ALA A 153 13.51 -12.85 -7.32
N GLN A 154 13.90 -12.77 -6.04
CA GLN A 154 15.28 -12.99 -5.62
C GLN A 154 15.30 -13.94 -4.42
N GLY A 155 15.83 -15.16 -4.63
CA GLY A 155 15.81 -16.21 -3.62
C GLY A 155 14.38 -16.62 -3.24
N SER A 156 14.04 -16.54 -1.96
CA SER A 156 12.69 -16.82 -1.44
C SER A 156 11.71 -15.65 -1.57
N TYR A 157 12.15 -14.49 -2.05
CA TYR A 157 11.27 -13.34 -2.24
C TYR A 157 10.58 -13.41 -3.62
N PRO A 158 9.24 -13.45 -3.66
CA PRO A 158 8.53 -13.44 -4.94
C PRO A 158 8.68 -12.09 -5.64
N ALA A 159 8.39 -12.08 -6.95
CA ALA A 159 8.31 -10.85 -7.71
C ALA A 159 7.32 -9.89 -7.03
N SER A 160 7.71 -8.61 -6.92
CA SER A 160 6.93 -7.61 -6.21
C SER A 160 6.90 -6.29 -6.95
N ILE A 161 5.87 -5.50 -6.67
CA ILE A 161 5.74 -4.15 -7.21
C ILE A 161 6.15 -3.17 -6.12
N SER A 162 7.04 -2.25 -6.45
CA SER A 162 7.48 -1.16 -5.59
C SER A 162 7.27 0.19 -6.27
N ASN A 163 7.25 1.27 -5.50
CA ASN A 163 7.24 2.61 -6.10
C ASN A 163 8.58 2.89 -6.82
N SER A 164 8.52 3.68 -7.89
CA SER A 164 9.68 4.29 -8.51
C SER A 164 9.83 5.72 -8.01
N PHE A 165 10.29 5.86 -6.77
CA PHE A 165 10.42 7.14 -6.07
C PHE A 165 9.12 7.96 -6.09
N LYS A 166 9.21 9.24 -6.48
CA LYS A 166 8.08 10.17 -6.59
C LYS A 166 7.39 10.12 -7.96
N ALA A 167 7.87 9.26 -8.87
CA ALA A 167 7.27 9.08 -10.18
C ALA A 167 6.10 8.09 -10.17
N SER A 168 5.84 7.32 -9.11
CA SER A 168 4.64 6.46 -9.09
C SER A 168 3.41 7.22 -8.60
N LYS A 169 2.29 7.09 -9.32
CA LYS A 169 0.97 7.55 -8.86
C LYS A 169 0.04 6.35 -8.67
N LEU A 170 -0.71 6.40 -7.58
CA LEU A 170 -1.76 5.46 -7.21
C LEU A 170 -3.10 6.20 -7.27
N MET A 171 -4.00 5.69 -8.10
CA MET A 171 -5.36 6.20 -8.26
C MET A 171 -6.31 5.10 -7.81
N ILE A 172 -7.30 5.43 -6.97
CA ILE A 172 -8.19 4.47 -6.33
C ILE A 172 -9.62 4.91 -6.62
N ASN A 173 -10.29 4.20 -7.53
CA ASN A 173 -11.64 4.53 -7.95
C ASN A 173 -11.81 5.95 -8.56
N ASP A 174 -10.72 6.59 -8.97
CA ASP A 174 -10.71 7.90 -9.61
C ASP A 174 -11.58 7.89 -10.89
N LEU A 175 -12.18 9.03 -11.21
CA LEU A 175 -12.97 9.24 -12.43
C LEU A 175 -12.06 9.48 -13.64
N VAL A 176 -11.33 8.44 -14.04
CA VAL A 176 -10.57 8.39 -15.29
C VAL A 176 -11.18 7.38 -16.25
N LEU A 177 -11.10 7.68 -17.55
CA LEU A 177 -11.70 6.87 -18.61
C LEU A 177 -11.28 5.39 -18.50
N GLU A 178 -10.02 5.12 -18.15
CA GLU A 178 -9.49 3.77 -18.07
C GLU A 178 -10.06 2.97 -16.89
N ILE A 179 -10.34 3.63 -15.77
CA ILE A 179 -11.02 3.00 -14.64
C ILE A 179 -12.50 2.74 -15.01
N GLN A 180 -13.13 3.65 -15.74
CA GLN A 180 -14.50 3.48 -16.22
C GLN A 180 -14.62 2.33 -17.23
N GLU A 181 -13.76 2.31 -18.25
CA GLU A 181 -13.68 1.21 -19.23
C GLU A 181 -13.34 -0.14 -18.57
N PHE A 182 -12.44 -0.15 -17.58
CA PHE A 182 -12.14 -1.35 -16.82
C PHE A 182 -13.37 -1.81 -16.04
N ARG A 183 -14.07 -0.88 -15.38
CA ARG A 183 -15.32 -1.19 -14.68
C ARG A 183 -16.39 -1.75 -15.61
N GLU A 184 -16.58 -1.16 -16.79
CA GLU A 184 -17.57 -1.62 -17.75
C GLU A 184 -17.23 -3.03 -18.28
N ARG A 185 -15.96 -3.28 -18.62
CA ARG A 185 -15.50 -4.61 -19.05
C ARG A 185 -15.66 -5.67 -17.96
N TYR A 186 -15.37 -5.33 -16.70
CA TYR A 186 -15.31 -6.28 -15.60
C TYR A 186 -16.60 -6.38 -14.78
N PHE A 187 -17.48 -5.40 -14.83
CA PHE A 187 -18.73 -5.38 -14.05
C PHE A 187 -19.98 -5.33 -14.95
N GLY A 188 -19.86 -4.90 -16.21
CA GLY A 188 -20.97 -4.87 -17.16
C GLY A 188 -21.41 -6.26 -17.64
N ASN A 189 -20.53 -7.28 -17.60
CA ASN A 189 -20.81 -8.65 -18.05
C ASN A 189 -20.85 -9.69 -16.93
N VAL A 190 -20.75 -9.29 -15.66
CA VAL A 190 -20.59 -10.23 -14.53
C VAL A 190 -21.92 -10.45 -13.82
N SER A 191 -22.82 -11.16 -14.51
CA SER A 191 -23.88 -11.96 -13.88
C SER A 191 -23.44 -13.41 -13.62
N GLY A 192 -22.13 -13.73 -13.75
CA GLY A 192 -21.64 -15.11 -13.73
C GLY A 192 -20.26 -15.37 -13.11
N SER A 193 -19.62 -14.41 -12.41
CA SER A 193 -18.40 -14.76 -11.66
C SER A 193 -18.79 -15.53 -10.42
N SER A 194 -18.21 -16.72 -10.24
CA SER A 194 -18.28 -17.50 -9.01
C SER A 194 -18.00 -16.59 -7.80
N GLN A 195 -19.05 -16.16 -7.11
CA GLN A 195 -18.91 -15.46 -5.84
C GLN A 195 -18.20 -16.45 -4.90
N LEU A 196 -17.00 -16.11 -4.44
CA LEU A 196 -16.43 -16.84 -3.32
C LEU A 196 -17.43 -16.70 -2.17
N SER A 197 -17.75 -17.82 -1.51
CA SER A 197 -18.49 -17.76 -0.26
C SER A 197 -17.78 -16.79 0.70
N SER A 198 -18.54 -16.09 1.55
CA SER A 198 -17.99 -15.26 2.65
C SER A 198 -16.89 -16.01 3.42
N LYS A 199 -17.06 -17.34 3.56
CA LYS A 199 -16.12 -18.28 4.17
C LYS A 199 -14.78 -18.36 3.43
N ASP A 200 -14.78 -18.58 2.11
CA ASP A 200 -13.56 -18.67 1.30
C ASP A 200 -12.81 -17.34 1.26
N ALA A 201 -13.54 -16.22 1.22
CA ALA A 201 -12.93 -14.89 1.25
C ALA A 201 -12.22 -14.65 2.59
N PHE A 202 -12.80 -15.08 3.70
CA PHE A 202 -12.21 -14.96 5.04
C PHE A 202 -10.91 -15.77 5.16
N LEU A 203 -10.91 -17.02 4.69
CA LEU A 203 -9.77 -17.94 4.76
C LEU A 203 -8.73 -17.75 3.65
N SER A 204 -9.00 -16.88 2.67
CA SER A 204 -8.09 -16.64 1.54
C SER A 204 -6.71 -16.12 2.00
N LYS A 205 -5.66 -16.78 1.49
CA LYS A 205 -4.23 -16.45 1.71
C LYS A 205 -3.84 -16.39 3.19
N THR A 206 -4.51 -17.19 4.02
CA THR A 206 -4.20 -17.29 5.45
C THR A 206 -4.03 -18.73 5.87
N GLU A 207 -3.10 -18.94 6.78
CA GLU A 207 -2.99 -20.20 7.49
C GLU A 207 -3.89 -20.16 8.72
N VAL A 208 -4.58 -21.25 8.99
CA VAL A 208 -5.27 -21.43 10.27
C VAL A 208 -4.22 -21.85 11.30
N LYS A 209 -4.19 -21.18 12.45
CA LYS A 209 -3.27 -21.48 13.55
C LYS A 209 -3.99 -21.36 14.89
N ASN A 210 -3.63 -22.19 15.85
CA ASN A 210 -4.07 -21.99 17.24
C ASN A 210 -3.21 -20.91 17.93
N ILE A 211 -3.64 -20.47 19.12
CA ILE A 211 -2.97 -19.40 19.87
C ILE A 211 -1.52 -19.77 20.19
N SER A 212 -1.22 -21.02 20.57
CA SER A 212 0.13 -21.45 20.91
C SER A 212 1.08 -21.40 19.70
N GLN A 213 0.64 -21.83 18.52
CA GLN A 213 1.38 -21.69 17.27
C GLN A 213 1.61 -20.23 16.88
N ILE A 214 0.63 -19.34 17.10
CA ILE A 214 0.79 -17.90 16.84
C ILE A 214 1.87 -17.30 17.75
N ASN A 215 1.80 -17.61 19.06
CA ASN A 215 2.78 -17.16 20.04
C ASN A 215 4.18 -17.69 19.71
N ALA A 216 4.34 -19.00 19.46
CA ALA A 216 5.61 -19.62 19.11
C ALA A 216 6.23 -19.02 17.83
N ASN A 217 5.44 -18.86 16.76
CA ASN A 217 5.92 -18.25 15.52
C ASN A 217 6.35 -16.79 15.72
N SER A 218 5.60 -16.04 16.51
CA SER A 218 5.96 -14.66 16.87
C SER A 218 7.29 -14.60 17.62
N GLU A 219 7.52 -15.49 18.58
CA GLU A 219 8.78 -15.58 19.34
C GLU A 219 9.96 -15.96 18.46
N VAL A 220 9.80 -16.96 17.60
CA VAL A 220 10.85 -17.37 16.64
C VAL A 220 11.23 -16.18 15.74
N ILE A 221 10.25 -15.44 15.21
CA ILE A 221 10.51 -14.27 14.37
C ILE A 221 11.18 -13.14 15.16
N LYS A 222 10.77 -12.89 16.42
CA LYS A 222 11.41 -11.90 17.30
C LYS A 222 12.87 -12.27 17.62
N SER A 223 13.17 -13.56 17.77
CA SER A 223 14.50 -14.02 18.16
C SER A 223 15.56 -13.84 17.06
N ASN A 224 15.13 -13.70 15.81
CA ASN A 224 16.02 -13.73 14.66
C ASN A 224 16.01 -12.39 13.92
N VAL A 225 17.11 -11.64 14.06
CA VAL A 225 17.20 -10.24 13.63
C VAL A 225 16.91 -10.06 12.13
N SER A 226 17.25 -11.05 11.30
CA SER A 226 16.96 -11.02 9.87
C SER A 226 15.47 -11.11 9.54
N PHE A 227 14.67 -11.70 10.43
CA PHE A 227 13.23 -11.90 10.24
C PHE A 227 12.36 -10.82 10.89
N PHE A 228 12.91 -9.80 11.54
CA PHE A 228 12.09 -8.71 12.14
C PHE A 228 11.17 -7.97 11.14
N LYS A 229 11.39 -8.12 9.83
CA LYS A 229 10.52 -7.56 8.80
C LYS A 229 9.41 -8.52 8.32
N GLN A 230 9.41 -9.77 8.79
CA GLN A 230 8.45 -10.77 8.39
C GLN A 230 7.17 -10.64 9.23
N GLU A 231 6.12 -10.19 8.56
CA GLU A 231 4.76 -10.17 9.07
C GLU A 231 3.99 -11.28 8.36
N PHE A 232 3.08 -11.94 9.05
CA PHE A 232 2.20 -12.94 8.44
C PHE A 232 0.75 -12.73 8.89
N VAL A 233 -0.19 -13.26 8.10
CA VAL A 233 -1.62 -13.21 8.41
C VAL A 233 -2.10 -14.63 8.64
N CYS A 234 -2.80 -14.85 9.75
CA CYS A 234 -3.37 -16.14 10.12
C CYS A 234 -4.83 -15.97 10.55
N VAL A 235 -5.53 -17.10 10.66
CA VAL A 235 -6.90 -17.17 11.18
C VAL A 235 -6.90 -18.05 12.44
N THR A 236 -7.60 -17.62 13.48
CA THR A 236 -7.78 -18.37 14.72
C THR A 236 -9.18 -18.14 15.27
N VAL A 237 -9.62 -19.01 16.19
CA VAL A 237 -10.84 -18.81 16.99
C VAL A 237 -10.44 -18.54 18.43
N SER A 238 -11.11 -17.59 19.07
CA SER A 238 -10.87 -17.29 20.48
C SER A 238 -12.00 -16.50 21.14
N LYS A 239 -12.09 -16.59 22.47
CA LYS A 239 -13.00 -15.78 23.29
C LYS A 239 -12.29 -14.54 23.80
N ILE A 240 -12.88 -13.37 23.68
CA ILE A 240 -12.39 -12.17 24.36
C ILE A 240 -12.68 -12.30 25.86
N THR A 241 -11.64 -12.28 26.69
CA THR A 241 -11.76 -12.50 28.14
C THR A 241 -11.56 -11.22 28.95
N THR A 242 -10.73 -10.31 28.49
CA THR A 242 -10.34 -9.11 29.26
C THR A 242 -9.98 -7.97 28.32
N ILE A 243 -10.25 -6.74 28.74
CA ILE A 243 -9.84 -5.52 28.06
C ILE A 243 -8.59 -4.99 28.75
N VAL A 244 -7.54 -4.73 27.98
CA VAL A 244 -6.23 -4.33 28.49
C VAL A 244 -6.09 -2.83 28.37
N MET A 245 -5.92 -2.14 29.51
CA MET A 245 -5.87 -0.68 29.61
C MET A 245 -4.53 -0.16 30.20
N ASP A 246 -3.54 -1.02 30.37
CA ASP A 246 -2.35 -0.72 31.20
C ASP A 246 -1.46 0.39 30.64
N ASN A 247 -1.35 0.50 29.31
CA ASN A 247 -0.31 1.33 28.66
C ASN A 247 -0.88 2.43 27.76
N TYR A 248 -2.15 2.35 27.35
CA TYR A 248 -2.74 3.22 26.35
C TYR A 248 -4.23 3.39 26.63
N SER A 249 -4.77 4.58 26.30
CA SER A 249 -6.21 4.81 26.27
C SER A 249 -6.91 3.93 25.22
N TRP A 250 -8.18 3.61 25.45
CA TRP A 250 -9.03 2.83 24.56
C TRP A 250 -9.31 3.52 23.22
N CYS A 251 -9.03 4.82 23.14
CA CYS A 251 -9.18 5.65 21.95
C CYS A 251 -7.95 6.52 21.70
N TYR A 252 -7.84 7.05 20.49
CA TYR A 252 -6.89 8.09 20.13
C TYR A 252 -7.56 9.16 19.26
N LEU A 253 -7.03 10.37 19.34
CA LEU A 253 -7.46 11.48 18.49
C LEU A 253 -6.87 11.31 17.08
N ALA A 254 -7.75 11.33 16.08
CA ALA A 254 -7.40 11.22 14.67
C ALA A 254 -8.02 12.38 13.87
N TRP A 255 -7.51 12.60 12.66
CA TRP A 255 -8.13 13.52 11.72
C TRP A 255 -9.32 12.84 11.04
N GLY A 256 -10.44 13.55 10.85
CA GLY A 256 -11.69 12.96 10.33
C GLY A 256 -11.50 12.25 8.98
N GLN A 257 -10.82 12.90 8.03
CA GLN A 257 -10.49 12.31 6.73
C GLN A 257 -9.15 11.54 6.67
N CYS A 258 -8.41 11.45 7.77
CA CYS A 258 -7.11 10.77 7.79
C CYS A 258 -6.92 9.97 9.09
N TYR A 259 -6.78 8.65 8.96
CA TYR A 259 -6.50 7.71 10.06
C TYR A 259 -5.16 7.93 10.79
N LYS A 260 -4.45 9.02 10.50
CA LYS A 260 -3.22 9.40 11.21
C LYS A 260 -3.57 10.07 12.53
N LYS A 261 -2.83 9.72 13.59
CA LYS A 261 -2.93 10.35 14.91
C LYS A 261 -2.70 11.87 14.80
N ALA A 262 -3.56 12.65 15.46
CA ALA A 262 -3.38 14.09 15.58
C ALA A 262 -2.39 14.38 16.73
N ASP A 263 -1.40 15.23 16.49
CA ASP A 263 -0.56 15.80 17.55
C ASP A 263 -1.18 17.14 17.98
N MET A 264 -1.53 17.26 19.27
CA MET A 264 -2.22 18.43 19.81
C MET A 264 -1.31 19.64 20.06
N GLN A 265 0.02 19.49 19.88
CA GLN A 265 0.97 20.53 20.31
C GLN A 265 1.13 21.71 19.33
N THR A 266 0.55 21.66 18.13
CA THR A 266 0.74 22.73 17.13
C THR A 266 -0.58 23.16 16.49
N VAL A 267 -1.09 24.31 16.93
CA VAL A 267 -1.96 25.17 16.09
C VAL A 267 -1.03 25.91 15.12
N PRO A 268 -1.23 25.86 13.78
CA PRO A 268 -2.46 25.53 13.06
C PRO A 268 -2.55 24.06 12.61
N PHE A 269 -3.76 23.53 12.76
CA PHE A 269 -4.19 22.16 12.48
C PHE A 269 -3.99 21.75 11.01
N THR A 270 -2.80 21.28 10.66
CA THR A 270 -2.52 20.77 9.31
C THR A 270 -2.18 19.28 9.38
N CYS A 271 -3.10 18.45 8.89
CA CYS A 271 -2.76 17.07 8.54
C CYS A 271 -1.60 17.10 7.53
N LEU A 272 -0.60 16.23 7.68
CA LEU A 272 0.46 16.03 6.68
C LEU A 272 -0.07 15.65 5.28
N CYS A 273 -1.37 15.36 5.16
CA CYS A 273 -2.09 15.10 3.93
C CYS A 273 -2.57 16.37 3.18
N GLY A 274 -2.41 17.56 3.75
CA GLY A 274 -2.76 18.84 3.11
C GLY A 274 -4.26 19.13 2.98
N LYS A 275 -5.13 18.35 3.65
CA LYS A 275 -6.58 18.60 3.71
C LYS A 275 -6.93 19.34 4.99
N GLU A 276 -7.71 20.41 4.88
CA GLU A 276 -8.37 21.07 6.01
C GLU A 276 -9.43 20.13 6.59
N ASN A 277 -9.45 20.01 7.92
CA ASN A 277 -10.41 19.17 8.62
C ASN A 277 -10.84 19.93 9.88
N ASP A 278 -12.12 20.23 9.98
CA ASP A 278 -12.62 21.24 10.94
C ASP A 278 -12.51 20.80 12.40
N GLN A 279 -12.54 19.49 12.69
CA GLN A 279 -12.46 18.96 14.05
C GLN A 279 -11.73 17.59 14.14
N PRO A 280 -10.97 17.33 15.23
CA PRO A 280 -10.45 16.00 15.53
C PRO A 280 -11.60 15.04 15.90
N VAL A 281 -11.42 13.76 15.59
CA VAL A 281 -12.40 12.67 15.79
C VAL A 281 -11.73 11.61 16.65
N LEU A 282 -12.42 11.09 17.67
CA LEU A 282 -11.91 9.95 18.44
C LEU A 282 -12.10 8.65 17.66
N ARG A 283 -11.11 7.77 17.74
CA ARG A 283 -11.11 6.45 17.11
C ARG A 283 -10.67 5.37 18.09
N TYR A 284 -11.23 4.16 17.99
CA TYR A 284 -10.83 3.06 18.88
C TYR A 284 -9.41 2.57 18.63
N ARG A 285 -8.74 2.21 19.72
CA ARG A 285 -7.51 1.44 19.79
C ARG A 285 -7.60 0.54 21.04
N VAL A 286 -8.28 -0.59 20.90
CA VAL A 286 -8.60 -1.47 22.04
C VAL A 286 -7.67 -2.68 22.02
N GLU A 287 -6.92 -2.87 23.10
CA GLU A 287 -6.18 -4.11 23.34
C GLU A 287 -7.06 -5.08 24.14
N VAL A 288 -7.16 -6.33 23.70
CA VAL A 288 -7.94 -7.37 24.38
C VAL A 288 -7.09 -8.62 24.61
N MET A 289 -7.30 -9.26 25.75
CA MET A 289 -6.86 -10.63 25.94
C MET A 289 -7.88 -11.58 25.33
N VAL A 290 -7.38 -12.53 24.56
CA VAL A 290 -8.17 -13.60 23.98
C VAL A 290 -7.69 -14.95 24.50
N ASN A 291 -8.62 -15.87 24.72
CA ASN A 291 -8.34 -17.21 25.21
C ASN A 291 -9.02 -18.28 24.35
N HIS A 292 -8.32 -19.39 24.12
CA HIS A 292 -8.89 -20.61 23.57
C HIS A 292 -8.12 -21.83 24.11
N LYS A 293 -8.83 -22.83 24.63
CA LYS A 293 -8.24 -24.07 25.21
C LYS A 293 -7.14 -23.80 26.26
N GLY A 294 -7.29 -22.77 27.09
CA GLY A 294 -6.32 -22.43 28.14
C GLY A 294 -5.13 -21.58 27.66
N GLU A 295 -4.89 -21.51 26.36
CA GLU A 295 -3.89 -20.62 25.76
C GLU A 295 -4.45 -19.20 25.66
N GLN A 296 -3.61 -18.20 25.95
CA GLN A 296 -4.00 -16.80 25.89
C GLN A 296 -3.00 -15.95 25.12
N THR A 297 -3.50 -14.88 24.49
CA THR A 297 -2.65 -13.88 23.84
C THR A 297 -3.36 -12.53 23.77
N LYS A 298 -2.65 -11.50 23.32
CA LYS A 298 -3.15 -10.13 23.22
C LYS A 298 -3.41 -9.75 21.76
N PHE A 299 -4.63 -9.31 21.46
CA PHE A 299 -5.01 -8.73 20.17
C PHE A 299 -5.24 -7.23 20.27
N LEU A 300 -4.91 -6.50 19.21
CA LEU A 300 -5.23 -5.09 19.01
C LEU A 300 -6.35 -4.97 17.98
N ILE A 301 -7.46 -4.36 18.38
CA ILE A 301 -8.64 -4.10 17.56
C ILE A 301 -8.71 -2.58 17.30
N TRP A 302 -8.78 -2.22 16.02
CA TRP A 302 -8.85 -0.82 15.61
C TRP A 302 -10.31 -0.36 15.47
N ASP A 303 -10.44 0.95 15.27
CA ASP A 303 -11.67 1.71 15.07
C ASP A 303 -12.82 0.96 14.39
N ARG A 304 -12.62 0.46 13.16
CA ARG A 304 -13.68 -0.17 12.38
C ARG A 304 -14.24 -1.40 13.09
N GLU A 305 -13.39 -2.36 13.43
CA GLU A 305 -13.81 -3.63 13.99
C GLU A 305 -14.36 -3.44 15.41
N SER A 306 -13.78 -2.54 16.21
CA SER A 306 -14.30 -2.18 17.53
C SER A 306 -15.68 -1.53 17.44
N ALA A 307 -15.87 -0.56 16.55
CA ALA A 307 -17.15 0.13 16.39
C ALA A 307 -18.25 -0.83 15.93
N GLN A 308 -17.92 -1.80 15.06
CA GLN A 308 -18.87 -2.83 14.61
C GLN A 308 -19.27 -3.79 15.74
N LEU A 309 -18.32 -4.23 16.58
CA LEU A 309 -18.62 -5.10 17.72
C LEU A 309 -19.38 -4.38 18.85
N ILE A 310 -19.07 -3.11 19.10
CA ILE A 310 -19.69 -2.29 20.16
C ILE A 310 -21.05 -1.74 19.70
N GLY A 311 -21.20 -1.49 18.40
CA GLY A 311 -22.36 -0.84 17.79
C GLY A 311 -22.39 0.68 17.98
N GLN A 312 -21.29 1.29 18.41
CA GLN A 312 -21.14 2.74 18.63
C GLN A 312 -19.75 3.18 18.17
N SER A 313 -19.63 4.43 17.74
CA SER A 313 -18.34 5.09 17.47
C SER A 313 -17.65 5.51 18.77
N ALA A 314 -16.33 5.70 18.73
CA ALA A 314 -15.57 6.17 19.89
C ALA A 314 -16.03 7.56 20.37
N ASP A 315 -16.44 8.45 19.46
CA ASP A 315 -16.99 9.77 19.84
C ASP A 315 -18.35 9.65 20.54
N GLU A 316 -19.23 8.75 20.10
CA GLU A 316 -20.51 8.50 20.79
C GLU A 316 -20.28 7.95 22.20
N VAL A 317 -19.39 6.97 22.34
CA VAL A 317 -19.02 6.43 23.66
C VAL A 317 -18.45 7.54 24.55
N ASN A 318 -17.52 8.35 24.04
CA ASN A 318 -16.92 9.43 24.82
C ASN A 318 -17.95 10.50 25.24
N ARG A 319 -18.93 10.82 24.37
CA ARG A 319 -20.00 11.77 24.69
C ARG A 319 -20.85 11.27 25.87
N LEU A 320 -21.24 10.00 25.85
CA LEU A 320 -22.00 9.37 26.93
C LEU A 320 -21.19 9.34 28.24
N LYS A 321 -19.89 9.02 28.18
CA LYS A 321 -19.01 9.10 29.37
C LYS A 321 -19.04 10.50 30.00
N ILE A 322 -18.93 11.54 29.18
CA ILE A 322 -18.94 12.93 29.65
C ILE A 322 -20.30 13.29 30.28
N GLU A 323 -21.41 12.82 29.71
CA GLU A 323 -22.76 12.99 30.27
C GLU A 323 -22.89 12.33 31.66
N ASP A 324 -22.27 11.16 31.84
CA ASP A 324 -22.14 10.45 33.12
C ASP A 324 -21.07 11.04 34.07
N ARG A 325 -20.51 12.21 33.73
CA ARG A 325 -19.48 12.93 34.47
C ARG A 325 -18.12 12.22 34.56
N ASP A 326 -17.86 11.26 33.67
CA ASP A 326 -16.54 10.65 33.48
C ASP A 326 -15.84 11.29 32.27
N VAL A 327 -14.88 12.17 32.56
CA VAL A 327 -14.07 12.86 31.55
C VAL A 327 -12.71 12.18 31.32
N ASP A 328 -12.39 11.09 32.03
CA ASP A 328 -11.11 10.43 31.91
C ASP A 328 -11.09 9.50 30.69
N LEU A 329 -10.28 9.84 29.68
CA LEU A 329 -10.08 9.02 28.49
C LEU A 329 -9.28 7.73 28.78
N ASN A 330 -8.62 7.62 29.94
CA ASN A 330 -7.90 6.42 30.36
C ASN A 330 -8.79 5.44 31.13
N ALA A 331 -9.95 5.88 31.62
CA ALA A 331 -10.93 4.99 32.23
C ALA A 331 -11.69 4.21 31.14
N SER A 332 -11.83 2.90 31.34
CA SER A 332 -12.56 2.03 30.42
C SER A 332 -14.06 2.38 30.41
N PRO A 333 -14.65 2.77 29.26
CA PRO A 333 -16.09 2.93 29.16
C PRO A 333 -16.81 1.58 29.31
N GLN A 334 -17.97 1.58 29.95
CA GLN A 334 -18.87 0.42 30.04
C GLN A 334 -19.25 -0.13 28.66
N ALA A 335 -19.28 0.73 27.63
CA ALA A 335 -19.54 0.29 26.25
C ALA A 335 -18.54 -0.77 25.76
N LEU A 336 -17.30 -0.80 26.27
CA LEU A 336 -16.32 -1.81 25.90
C LEU A 336 -16.67 -3.20 26.45
N ASP A 337 -17.48 -3.29 27.52
CA ASP A 337 -17.89 -4.56 28.12
C ASP A 337 -18.67 -5.44 27.13
N LYS A 338 -19.25 -4.85 26.08
CA LYS A 338 -19.88 -5.57 24.97
C LYS A 338 -18.91 -6.49 24.21
N LEU A 339 -17.61 -6.22 24.28
CA LEU A 339 -16.57 -7.07 23.68
C LEU A 339 -16.33 -8.33 24.52
N LEU A 340 -16.55 -8.26 25.83
CA LEU A 340 -16.26 -9.35 26.75
C LEU A 340 -17.18 -10.53 26.47
N GLY A 341 -16.59 -11.71 26.39
CA GLY A 341 -17.32 -12.94 26.16
C GLY A 341 -17.59 -13.28 24.69
N CYS A 342 -17.35 -12.36 23.75
CA CYS A 342 -17.47 -12.64 22.32
C CYS A 342 -16.52 -13.76 21.90
N PHE A 343 -17.08 -14.83 21.34
CA PHE A 343 -16.34 -15.94 20.76
C PHE A 343 -16.38 -15.83 19.24
N LEU A 344 -15.23 -15.52 18.63
CA LEU A 344 -15.17 -15.09 17.23
C LEU A 344 -14.04 -15.83 16.49
N ALA A 345 -14.20 -15.96 15.18
CA ALA A 345 -13.10 -16.23 14.27
C ALA A 345 -12.40 -14.89 13.96
N PHE A 346 -11.09 -14.82 14.17
CA PHE A 346 -10.27 -13.64 13.92
C PHE A 346 -9.29 -13.90 12.79
N LYS A 347 -9.24 -12.98 11.82
CA LYS A 347 -8.15 -12.85 10.86
C LYS A 347 -7.14 -11.85 11.41
N VAL A 348 -5.94 -12.32 11.75
CA VAL A 348 -4.97 -11.58 12.55
C VAL A 348 -3.68 -11.41 11.77
N LYS A 349 -3.18 -10.17 11.73
CA LYS A 349 -1.85 -9.83 11.25
C LYS A 349 -0.87 -9.84 12.42
N VAL A 350 0.09 -10.74 12.38
CA VAL A 350 1.14 -10.84 13.37
C VAL A 350 2.26 -9.87 12.98
N GLN A 351 2.56 -8.91 13.85
CA GLN A 351 3.62 -7.91 13.64
C GLN A 351 4.68 -8.00 14.75
N PRO A 352 5.61 -8.97 14.67
CA PRO A 352 6.60 -9.23 15.71
C PRO A 352 7.43 -8.01 16.10
N ARG A 353 7.75 -7.15 15.11
CA ARG A 353 8.47 -5.88 15.29
C ARG A 353 7.83 -4.94 16.31
N PHE A 354 6.50 -4.89 16.35
CA PHE A 354 5.75 -4.02 17.26
C PHE A 354 5.22 -4.77 18.48
N GLY A 355 5.51 -6.08 18.57
CA GLY A 355 5.00 -6.94 19.65
C GLY A 355 3.48 -7.14 19.64
N ASN A 356 2.78 -6.74 18.58
CA ASN A 356 1.33 -6.69 18.54
C ASN A 356 0.74 -7.62 17.48
N PHE A 357 -0.44 -8.17 17.78
CA PHE A 357 -1.25 -8.97 16.86
C PHE A 357 -2.49 -8.17 16.51
N VAL A 358 -2.60 -7.71 15.27
CA VAL A 358 -3.63 -6.77 14.84
C VAL A 358 -4.77 -7.52 14.17
N VAL A 359 -6.00 -7.33 14.66
CA VAL A 359 -7.19 -7.88 14.02
C VAL A 359 -7.44 -7.13 12.71
N LEU A 360 -7.50 -7.87 11.60
CA LEU A 360 -7.83 -7.35 10.27
C LEU A 360 -9.31 -7.53 9.94
N LYS A 361 -9.92 -8.59 10.47
CA LYS A 361 -11.34 -8.92 10.31
C LYS A 361 -11.75 -9.91 11.40
N TYR A 362 -13.03 -9.94 11.74
CA TYR A 362 -13.61 -10.98 12.57
C TYR A 362 -14.87 -11.56 11.91
N SER A 363 -15.36 -12.67 12.44
CA SER A 363 -16.67 -13.23 12.12
C SER A 363 -17.25 -13.92 13.36
N ASP A 364 -18.54 -13.71 13.56
CA ASP A 364 -19.40 -14.36 14.55
C ASP A 364 -20.28 -15.47 13.95
N GLU A 365 -20.13 -15.77 12.64
CA GLU A 365 -20.88 -16.84 11.97
C GLU A 365 -20.45 -18.20 12.51
N SER A 366 -21.39 -18.91 13.15
CA SER A 366 -21.12 -20.22 13.77
C SER A 366 -20.52 -21.24 12.79
N ASP A 367 -20.99 -21.24 11.54
CA ASP A 367 -20.45 -22.11 10.50
C ASP A 367 -18.96 -21.88 10.24
N LEU A 368 -18.53 -20.61 10.14
CA LEU A 368 -17.13 -20.28 9.87
C LEU A 368 -16.27 -20.59 11.09
N ILE A 369 -16.78 -20.30 12.29
CA ILE A 369 -16.11 -20.64 13.56
C ILE A 369 -15.85 -22.14 13.63
N ASN A 370 -16.86 -22.98 13.34
CA ASN A 370 -16.72 -24.44 13.36
C ASN A 370 -15.70 -24.92 12.32
N VAL A 371 -15.75 -24.40 11.09
CA VAL A 371 -14.78 -24.73 10.04
C VAL A 371 -13.34 -24.41 10.48
N VAL A 372 -13.11 -23.26 11.12
CA VAL A 372 -11.78 -22.91 11.62
C VAL A 372 -11.36 -23.81 12.78
N LEU A 373 -12.29 -24.17 13.68
CA LEU A 373 -12.01 -25.10 14.77
C LEU A 373 -11.61 -26.49 14.25
N ASP A 374 -12.30 -27.01 13.23
CA ASP A 374 -11.97 -28.29 12.59
C ASP A 374 -10.57 -28.24 11.95
N MET A 375 -10.26 -27.16 11.22
CA MET A 375 -8.93 -26.96 10.63
C MET A 375 -7.82 -26.86 11.71
N ILE A 376 -8.10 -26.27 12.87
CA ILE A 376 -7.16 -26.23 13.99
C ILE A 376 -6.90 -27.66 14.51
N LEU A 377 -7.95 -28.47 14.69
CA LEU A 377 -7.83 -29.85 15.17
C LEU A 377 -7.04 -30.73 14.20
N ASP A 378 -7.25 -30.60 12.90
CA ASP A 378 -6.51 -31.33 11.87
C ASP A 378 -5.01 -30.96 11.92
N SER A 379 -4.70 -29.68 12.16
CA SER A 379 -3.31 -29.22 12.31
C SER A 379 -2.62 -29.83 13.54
N GLU A 380 -3.36 -30.00 14.65
CA GLU A 380 -2.84 -30.61 15.89
C GLU A 380 -2.55 -32.11 15.72
N GLN A 381 -3.39 -32.84 14.97
CA GLN A 381 -3.21 -34.27 14.70
C GLN A 381 -2.08 -34.55 13.70
N SER A 382 -1.83 -33.66 12.74
CA SER A 382 -0.72 -33.85 11.79
C SER A 382 0.68 -33.81 12.43
N VAL A 383 0.83 -33.17 13.59
CA VAL A 383 2.10 -33.05 14.31
C VAL A 383 2.38 -34.28 15.18
N SER A 384 1.36 -35.01 15.63
CA SER A 384 1.52 -36.15 16.55
C SER A 384 1.84 -37.49 15.88
N VAL A 385 1.80 -37.60 14.55
CA VAL A 385 2.03 -38.88 13.82
C VAL A 385 3.51 -39.15 13.51
N THR A 386 4.44 -38.27 13.90
CA THR A 386 5.90 -38.49 13.72
C THR A 386 6.58 -38.84 15.04
N GLY A 387 6.20 -39.98 15.62
CA GLY A 387 6.74 -40.40 16.90
C GLY A 387 6.36 -41.83 17.25
N ASP A 388 6.68 -42.78 16.39
CA ASP A 388 7.13 -44.14 16.77
C ASP A 388 7.30 -45.02 15.51
N HIS A 389 8.39 -45.80 15.49
CA HIS A 389 8.77 -46.83 14.51
C HIS A 389 9.45 -46.37 13.20
N ASP A 390 10.79 -46.36 13.18
CA ASP A 390 11.61 -47.41 12.52
C ASP A 390 13.11 -47.00 12.57
N PRO A 391 14.01 -47.75 13.21
CA PRO A 391 15.40 -47.35 13.39
C PRO A 391 16.32 -47.87 12.28
N LEU A 392 16.26 -47.38 11.04
CA LEU A 392 17.30 -47.64 10.04
C LEU A 392 17.32 -46.57 8.94
N LEU A 393 18.27 -45.63 9.01
CA LEU A 393 19.03 -45.06 7.88
C LEU A 393 19.93 -43.92 8.38
N ARG A 394 21.18 -44.26 8.71
CA ARG A 394 22.30 -43.31 8.79
C ARG A 394 22.67 -42.86 7.38
N ILE A 395 22.57 -41.57 7.07
CA ILE A 395 23.45 -40.91 6.09
C ILE A 395 23.84 -39.54 6.66
N PRO A 396 25.11 -39.28 6.99
CA PRO A 396 25.58 -37.95 7.35
C PRO A 396 26.02 -37.20 6.08
N LEU A 397 25.49 -35.99 5.87
CA LEU A 397 26.06 -35.02 4.93
C LEU A 397 26.67 -33.86 5.72
N THR A 398 27.99 -33.86 5.82
CA THR A 398 28.81 -32.74 6.31
C THR A 398 29.07 -31.73 5.19
N PRO A 399 29.28 -30.43 5.50
CA PRO A 399 29.35 -29.35 4.52
C PRO A 399 30.79 -28.98 4.12
N THR A 400 31.04 -28.60 2.86
CA THR A 400 32.28 -27.89 2.46
C THR A 400 32.11 -27.15 1.13
N LYS A 401 32.22 -25.82 1.15
CA LYS A 401 33.29 -25.07 0.45
C LYS A 401 33.10 -23.55 0.59
N ARG A 402 34.11 -22.93 1.21
CA ARG A 402 34.44 -21.50 1.15
C ARG A 402 35.05 -21.18 -0.21
N VAL A 403 34.76 -20.00 -0.75
CA VAL A 403 35.69 -19.22 -1.59
C VAL A 403 35.56 -17.76 -1.14
N SER A 404 36.67 -17.23 -0.63
CA SER A 404 37.02 -15.82 -0.40
C SER A 404 37.40 -15.17 -1.76
N SER A 405 37.57 -13.88 -1.99
CA SER A 405 37.95 -12.71 -1.20
C SER A 405 37.78 -11.45 -2.08
N ASP A 406 37.69 -10.29 -1.43
CA ASP A 406 38.11 -8.95 -1.88
C ASP A 406 37.36 -8.23 -3.00
N GLU A 407 36.67 -7.14 -2.64
CA GLU A 407 37.11 -5.79 -2.98
C GLU A 407 36.37 -4.76 -2.08
N LEU A 408 37.15 -4.12 -1.22
CA LEU A 408 36.86 -2.85 -0.56
C LEU A 408 37.11 -1.74 -1.58
N ASP A 409 36.22 -0.74 -1.65
CA ASP A 409 36.59 0.67 -1.42
C ASP A 409 35.56 1.68 -1.96
N ASN A 410 35.18 2.57 -1.04
CA ASN A 410 35.02 4.02 -1.16
C ASN A 410 33.80 4.67 -1.86
N GLU A 411 33.19 5.55 -1.04
CA GLU A 411 32.25 6.67 -1.26
C GLU A 411 30.76 6.41 -1.54
#